data_AF-A0A8K0IXI0-F1
#
_entry.id   AF-A0A8K0IXI0-F1
#
_cell.length_a   1.000
_cell.length_b   1.000
_cell.length_c   1.000
_cell.angle_alpha   90.00
_cell.angle_beta   90.00
_cell.angle_gamma   90.00
#
_symmetry.space_group_name_H-M   'P 1'
#
loop_
_entity.id
_entity.type
_entity.pdbx_description
1 polymer ?
#
loop_
_entity_poly.entity_id
_entity_poly.type
_entity_poly.pdbx_seq_one_letter_code
_entity_poly.pdbx_strand_id
1 'polypeptide(L)'
;MGSSRRPTSSPCSATPRSLSSSSPTAGSFTSSAAAPDLEGGSVPVAVLVLGFRFGETMERRASDLWKDGVLVLSALALRVRSSQQEYLKLKARVEALQRSQRNLLGEDLGPLSSKELEQLERQLDASLKQIRSTRTQYMLDQLADLQRREQMLCEANKSLRRRLEESNQAGQQQVWDPTAHAVGYGRQPPQPQSDGFYQQIDSEPTLQIGYLFQCQFFNYMIERLYSL
;
A
#
# COMPACT_ATOMS: atom_id res chain seq x y z
N MET A 1 23.82 13.18 21.41
CA MET A 1 23.73 14.32 20.46
C MET A 1 22.90 13.88 19.26
N GLY A 2 21.91 14.67 18.85
CA GLY A 2 21.26 14.49 17.54
C GLY A 2 19.88 13.82 17.52
N SER A 3 18.94 14.22 18.39
CA SER A 3 17.52 13.94 18.17
C SER A 3 16.98 14.87 17.06
N SER A 4 16.65 14.33 15.88
CA SER A 4 15.96 15.11 14.84
C SER A 4 14.53 14.63 14.67
N ARG A 5 13.61 15.45 15.19
CA ARG A 5 12.16 15.26 15.19
C ARG A 5 11.61 15.52 13.79
N ARG A 6 10.82 14.59 13.27
CA ARG A 6 9.98 14.75 12.08
C ARG A 6 8.72 15.53 12.49
N PRO A 7 8.36 16.67 11.87
CA PRO A 7 7.10 17.32 12.18
C PRO A 7 5.95 16.62 11.46
N THR A 8 4.94 16.23 12.23
CA THR A 8 3.62 15.79 11.78
C THR A 8 2.82 17.02 11.34
N SER A 9 2.52 17.14 10.04
CA SER A 9 1.57 18.15 9.54
C SER A 9 0.15 17.59 9.61
N SER A 10 -0.60 18.05 10.60
CA SER A 10 -2.05 17.86 10.72
C SER A 10 -2.80 18.54 9.56
N PRO A 11 -3.94 18.02 9.10
CA PRO A 11 -4.75 18.68 8.09
C PRO A 11 -5.56 19.81 8.75
N CYS A 12 -5.25 21.06 8.42
CA CYS A 12 -6.06 22.20 8.82
C CYS A 12 -7.41 22.15 8.10
N SER A 13 -8.46 21.88 8.87
CA SER A 13 -9.84 22.18 8.55
C SER A 13 -10.02 23.68 8.35
N ALA A 14 -10.11 24.14 7.10
CA ALA A 14 -10.53 25.50 6.79
C ALA A 14 -12.07 25.55 6.78
N THR A 15 -12.63 25.99 7.90
CA THR A 15 -14.00 26.52 7.98
C THR A 15 -14.12 27.75 7.07
N PRO A 16 -15.21 27.92 6.31
CA PRO A 16 -15.40 29.13 5.51
C PRO A 16 -15.64 30.31 6.46
N ARG A 17 -14.67 31.23 6.53
CA ARG A 17 -14.86 32.53 7.18
C ARG A 17 -15.94 33.28 6.40
N SER A 18 -17.04 33.55 7.08
CA SER A 18 -18.06 34.52 6.68
C SER A 18 -17.40 35.86 6.39
N LEU A 19 -17.30 36.22 5.11
CA LEU A 19 -17.03 37.59 4.71
C LEU A 19 -18.31 38.38 4.93
N SER A 20 -18.36 39.05 6.08
CA SER A 20 -19.32 40.10 6.36
C SER A 20 -19.24 41.14 5.25
N SER A 21 -20.33 41.24 4.50
CA SER A 21 -20.61 42.35 3.59
C SER A 21 -20.62 43.63 4.42
N SER A 22 -19.51 44.35 4.42
CA SER A 22 -19.41 45.70 4.96
C SER A 22 -20.06 46.62 3.92
N SER A 23 -21.37 46.79 4.05
CA SER A 23 -22.12 47.83 3.34
C SER A 23 -21.47 49.18 3.65
N PRO A 24 -21.15 50.02 2.67
CA PRO A 24 -20.69 51.37 2.97
C PRO A 24 -21.85 52.12 3.63
N THR A 25 -21.62 52.53 4.87
CA THR A 25 -22.50 53.37 5.67
C THR A 25 -22.88 54.61 4.87
N ALA A 26 -24.17 54.77 4.58
CA ALA A 26 -24.72 55.98 4.00
C ALA A 26 -24.49 57.12 5.00
N GLY A 27 -23.46 57.92 4.76
CA GLY A 27 -23.24 59.17 5.47
C GLY A 27 -24.40 60.12 5.17
N SER A 28 -25.22 60.37 6.18
CA SER A 28 -26.23 61.41 6.20
C SER A 28 -25.57 62.78 6.11
N PHE A 29 -25.45 63.32 4.90
CA PHE A 29 -25.26 64.75 4.67
C PHE A 29 -26.64 65.39 4.51
N THR A 30 -27.10 66.05 5.57
CA THR A 30 -28.19 67.03 5.49
C THR A 30 -27.69 68.22 4.68
N SER A 31 -28.00 68.26 3.39
CA SER A 31 -27.84 69.48 2.58
C SER A 31 -29.23 70.01 2.25
N SER A 32 -29.65 70.99 3.04
CA SER A 32 -30.69 71.93 2.65
C SER A 32 -30.24 72.59 1.34
N ALA A 33 -30.90 72.25 0.24
CA ALA A 33 -30.73 72.91 -1.04
C ALA A 33 -32.09 72.94 -1.74
N ALA A 34 -32.58 74.16 -1.93
CA ALA A 34 -33.79 74.45 -2.68
C ALA A 34 -33.77 73.74 -4.04
N ALA A 35 -34.90 73.16 -4.43
CA ALA A 35 -35.09 72.61 -5.76
C ALA A 35 -35.00 73.73 -6.81
N PRO A 36 -34.15 73.60 -7.86
CA PRO A 36 -34.32 74.39 -9.06
C PRO A 36 -35.27 73.65 -10.00
N ASP A 37 -36.25 74.39 -10.49
CA ASP A 37 -37.20 73.97 -11.51
C ASP A 37 -36.49 73.51 -12.79
N LEU A 38 -37.11 72.53 -13.45
CA LEU A 38 -36.62 71.87 -14.66
C LEU A 38 -36.65 72.81 -15.88
N GLU A 39 -35.49 73.30 -16.29
CA GLU A 39 -35.23 73.87 -17.62
C GLU A 39 -33.86 73.37 -18.12
N GLY A 40 -33.84 72.56 -19.18
CA GLY A 40 -32.63 72.26 -19.98
C GLY A 40 -31.56 71.37 -19.34
N GLY A 41 -31.66 70.05 -19.51
CA GLY A 41 -30.71 69.06 -18.99
C GLY A 41 -29.29 69.19 -19.55
N SER A 42 -28.41 69.89 -18.82
CA SER A 42 -26.96 69.88 -19.04
C SER A 42 -26.28 69.13 -17.90
N VAL A 43 -25.89 67.88 -18.14
CA VAL A 43 -25.13 67.08 -17.17
C VAL A 43 -23.79 67.79 -16.92
N PRO A 44 -23.39 68.09 -15.66
CA PRO A 44 -22.16 68.80 -15.40
C PRO A 44 -20.96 68.04 -15.95
N VAL A 45 -20.08 68.73 -16.69
CA VAL A 45 -18.92 68.16 -17.41
C VAL A 45 -18.06 67.26 -16.51
N ALA A 46 -17.97 67.57 -15.22
CA ALA A 46 -17.27 66.74 -14.23
C ALA A 46 -17.83 65.30 -14.13
N VAL A 47 -19.15 65.12 -14.20
CA VAL A 47 -19.81 63.81 -14.15
C VAL A 47 -19.50 62.99 -15.41
N LEU A 48 -19.46 63.63 -16.58
CA LEU A 48 -19.06 62.96 -17.83
C LEU A 48 -17.59 62.54 -17.82
N VAL A 49 -16.69 63.41 -17.33
CA VAL A 49 -15.26 63.10 -17.21
C VAL A 49 -15.01 61.97 -16.21
N LEU A 50 -15.68 61.98 -15.06
CA LEU A 50 -15.60 60.89 -14.07
C LEU A 50 -16.16 59.59 -14.62
N GLY A 51 -17.30 59.62 -15.32
CA GLY A 51 -17.88 58.44 -15.98
C GLY A 51 -16.95 57.84 -17.04
N PHE A 52 -16.31 58.69 -17.86
CA PHE A 52 -15.33 58.26 -18.85
C PHE A 52 -14.08 57.65 -18.21
N ARG A 53 -13.53 58.30 -17.17
CA ARG A 53 -12.36 57.79 -16.43
C ARG A 53 -12.65 56.51 -15.65
N PHE A 54 -13.86 56.38 -15.12
CA PHE A 54 -14.33 55.15 -14.49
C PHE A 54 -14.51 54.02 -15.52
N GLY A 55 -15.10 54.32 -16.68
CA GLY A 55 -15.23 53.39 -17.81
C GLY A 55 -13.87 52.84 -18.27
N GLU A 56 -12.90 53.72 -18.49
CA GLU A 56 -11.53 53.31 -18.84
C GLU A 56 -10.88 52.43 -17.74
N THR A 57 -11.16 52.71 -16.47
CA THR A 57 -10.61 51.93 -15.35
C THR A 57 -11.25 50.55 -15.26
N MET A 58 -12.56 50.46 -15.48
CA MET A 58 -13.29 49.20 -15.54
C MET A 58 -12.84 48.34 -16.73
N GLU A 59 -12.62 48.94 -17.90
CA GLU A 59 -12.16 48.24 -19.09
C GLU A 59 -10.74 47.69 -18.94
N ARG A 60 -9.84 48.45 -18.31
CA ARG A 60 -8.50 47.96 -17.94
C ARG A 60 -8.58 46.77 -16.99
N ARG A 61 -9.39 46.87 -15.93
CA ARG A 61 -9.60 45.76 -14.99
C ARG A 61 -10.23 44.53 -15.64
N ALA A 62 -11.21 44.72 -16.53
CA ALA A 62 -11.81 43.62 -17.28
C ALA A 62 -10.80 42.93 -18.20
N SER A 63 -9.94 43.70 -18.87
CA SER A 63 -8.85 43.17 -19.70
C SER A 63 -7.81 42.42 -18.87
N ASP A 64 -7.44 42.94 -17.70
CA ASP A 64 -6.47 42.29 -16.82
C ASP A 64 -7.05 41.00 -16.23
N LEU A 65 -8.31 41.01 -15.76
CA LEU A 65 -9.01 39.81 -15.30
C LEU A 65 -9.17 38.77 -16.41
N TRP A 66 -9.40 39.19 -17.66
CA TRP A 66 -9.46 38.29 -18.81
C TRP A 66 -8.09 37.66 -19.09
N LYS A 67 -7.01 38.45 -19.07
CA LYS A 67 -5.63 37.94 -19.21
C LYS A 67 -5.27 36.97 -18.09
N ASP A 68 -5.61 37.30 -16.84
CA ASP A 68 -5.40 36.44 -15.69
C ASP A 68 -6.16 35.11 -15.83
N GLY A 69 -7.41 35.16 -16.29
CA GLY A 69 -8.20 33.97 -16.62
C GLY A 69 -7.54 33.11 -17.70
N VAL A 70 -7.05 33.71 -18.78
CA VAL A 70 -6.33 33.02 -19.86
C VAL A 70 -5.02 32.40 -19.35
N LEU A 71 -4.28 33.11 -18.49
CA LEU A 71 -3.07 32.60 -17.84
C LEU A 71 -3.37 31.36 -16.98
N VAL A 72 -4.40 31.42 -16.14
CA VAL A 72 -4.82 30.28 -15.30
C VAL A 72 -5.24 29.09 -16.16
N LEU A 73 -6.04 29.30 -17.21
CA LEU A 73 -6.46 28.25 -18.13
C LEU A 73 -5.26 27.62 -18.86
N SER A 74 -4.30 28.44 -19.30
CA SER A 74 -3.08 27.95 -19.95
C SER A 74 -2.22 27.11 -19.01
N ALA A 75 -2.07 27.54 -17.75
CA ALA A 75 -1.33 26.82 -16.73
C ALA A 75 -2.01 25.48 -16.37
N LEU A 76 -3.34 25.47 -16.27
CA LEU A 76 -4.11 24.25 -16.04
C LEU A 76 -3.99 23.29 -17.22
N ALA A 77 -4.10 23.79 -18.46
CA ALA A 77 -3.93 23.00 -19.66
C ALA A 77 -2.54 22.36 -19.76
N LEU A 78 -1.49 23.09 -19.39
CA LEU A 78 -0.13 22.55 -19.34
C LEU A 78 0.01 21.47 -18.26
N ARG A 79 -0.57 21.67 -17.07
CA ARG A 79 -0.58 20.66 -15.99
C ARG A 79 -1.30 19.38 -16.41
N VAL A 80 -2.48 19.50 -17.02
CA VAL A 80 -3.24 18.35 -17.54
C VAL A 80 -2.43 17.62 -18.60
N ARG A 81 -1.81 18.35 -19.54
CA ARG A 81 -0.94 17.76 -20.57
C ARG A 81 0.24 17.00 -19.97
N SER A 82 0.92 17.59 -18.98
CA SER A 82 2.04 16.94 -18.28
C SER A 82 1.59 15.66 -17.59
N SER A 83 0.51 15.73 -16.83
CA SER A 83 -0.08 14.58 -16.13
C SER A 83 -0.48 13.46 -17.10
N GLN A 84 -1.13 13.81 -18.22
CA GLN A 84 -1.49 12.85 -19.26
C GLN A 84 -0.24 12.19 -19.87
N GLN A 85 0.81 12.96 -20.15
CA GLN A 85 2.05 12.42 -20.69
C GLN A 85 2.74 11.46 -19.70
N GLU A 86 2.75 11.79 -18.42
CA GLU A 86 3.27 10.93 -17.36
C GLU A 86 2.45 9.63 -17.24
N TYR A 87 1.12 9.74 -17.29
CA TYR A 87 0.23 8.60 -17.30
C TYR A 87 0.51 7.67 -18.50
N LEU A 88 0.67 8.20 -19.71
CA LEU A 88 0.97 7.40 -20.90
C LEU A 88 2.32 6.69 -20.79
N LYS A 89 3.34 7.37 -20.23
CA LYS A 89 4.64 6.74 -19.94
C LYS A 89 4.51 5.59 -18.95
N LEU A 90 3.73 5.78 -17.88
CA LEU A 90 3.49 4.74 -16.89
C LEU A 90 2.70 3.57 -17.48
N LYS A 91 1.65 3.85 -18.25
CA LYS A 91 0.83 2.84 -18.94
C LYS A 91 1.70 1.96 -19.85
N ALA A 92 2.56 2.57 -20.66
CA ALA A 92 3.48 1.83 -21.52
C ALA A 92 4.43 0.91 -20.72
N ARG A 93 4.91 1.37 -19.55
CA ARG A 93 5.73 0.54 -18.66
C ARG A 93 4.95 -0.65 -18.08
N VAL A 94 3.71 -0.43 -17.66
CA VAL A 94 2.84 -1.50 -17.16
C VAL A 94 2.58 -2.54 -18.24
N GLU A 95 2.23 -2.11 -19.45
CA GLU A 95 1.99 -3.02 -20.59
C GLU A 95 3.26 -3.81 -20.97
N ALA A 96 4.44 -3.16 -20.92
CA ALA A 96 5.71 -3.85 -21.14
C ALA A 96 6.00 -4.89 -20.06
N LEU A 97 5.73 -4.56 -18.79
CA LEU A 97 5.91 -5.48 -17.68
C LEU A 97 4.95 -6.67 -17.75
N GLN A 98 3.68 -6.43 -18.07
CA GLN A 98 2.68 -7.49 -18.26
C GLN A 98 3.04 -8.41 -19.43
N ARG A 99 3.53 -7.87 -20.55
CA ARG A 99 4.09 -8.67 -21.65
C ARG A 99 5.27 -9.51 -21.19
N SER A 100 6.21 -8.91 -20.47
CA SER A 100 7.35 -9.66 -19.92
C SER A 100 6.93 -10.77 -18.97
N GLN A 101 5.91 -10.56 -18.14
CA GLN A 101 5.37 -11.58 -17.25
C GLN A 101 4.79 -12.76 -18.03
N ARG A 102 3.96 -12.48 -19.05
CA ARG A 102 3.43 -13.52 -19.94
C ARG A 102 4.54 -14.32 -20.61
N ASN A 103 5.57 -13.65 -21.13
CA ASN A 103 6.73 -14.32 -21.70
C ASN A 103 7.43 -15.24 -20.69
N LEU A 104 7.65 -14.78 -19.44
CA LEU A 104 8.24 -15.60 -18.38
C LEU A 104 7.38 -16.82 -18.00
N LEU A 105 6.07 -16.76 -18.26
CA LEU A 105 5.13 -17.88 -18.10
C LEU A 105 5.05 -18.76 -19.35
N GLY A 106 5.78 -18.44 -20.41
CA GLY A 106 5.78 -19.17 -21.68
C GLY A 106 4.62 -18.79 -22.62
N GLU A 107 3.91 -17.70 -22.32
CA GLU A 107 2.81 -17.17 -23.14
C GLU A 107 3.32 -16.10 -24.12
N ASP A 108 2.58 -15.86 -25.21
CA ASP A 108 2.84 -14.80 -26.21
C ASP A 108 4.29 -14.71 -26.72
N LEU A 109 4.94 -15.87 -26.92
CA LEU A 109 6.34 -15.93 -27.35
C LEU A 109 6.54 -15.62 -28.85
N GLY A 110 5.47 -15.64 -29.66
CA GLY A 110 5.53 -15.48 -31.12
C GLY A 110 6.26 -14.21 -31.63
N PRO A 111 6.12 -13.04 -30.97
CA PRO A 111 6.83 -11.82 -31.36
C PRO A 111 8.32 -11.77 -31.01
N LEU A 112 8.85 -12.72 -30.23
CA LEU A 112 10.26 -12.71 -29.82
C LEU A 112 11.15 -13.31 -30.91
N SER A 113 12.32 -12.72 -31.09
CA SER A 113 13.39 -13.28 -31.91
C SER A 113 14.08 -14.46 -31.22
N SER A 114 14.83 -15.28 -31.98
CA SER A 114 15.59 -16.40 -31.42
C SER A 114 16.56 -15.98 -30.31
N LYS A 115 17.23 -14.83 -30.47
CA LYS A 115 18.16 -14.29 -29.47
C LYS A 115 17.46 -13.90 -28.16
N GLU A 116 16.28 -13.29 -28.26
CA GLU A 116 15.48 -12.90 -27.10
C GLU A 116 14.93 -14.12 -26.38
N LEU A 117 14.54 -15.16 -27.13
CA LEU A 117 14.07 -16.42 -26.55
C LEU A 117 15.18 -17.16 -25.81
N GLU A 118 16.38 -17.24 -26.38
CA GLU A 118 17.55 -17.79 -25.69
C GLU A 118 17.91 -17.00 -24.43
N GLN A 119 17.78 -15.67 -24.46
CA GLN A 119 18.01 -14.83 -23.28
C GLN A 119 16.98 -15.14 -22.19
N LEU A 120 15.70 -15.27 -22.57
CA LEU A 120 14.62 -15.62 -21.66
C LEU A 120 14.84 -16.99 -21.02
N GLU A 121 15.23 -17.99 -21.81
CA GLU A 121 15.58 -19.33 -21.33
C GLU A 121 16.75 -19.28 -20.33
N ARG A 122 17.86 -18.61 -20.68
CA ARG A 122 19.00 -18.45 -19.76
C ARG A 122 18.59 -17.78 -18.44
N GLN A 123 17.70 -16.79 -18.48
CA GLN A 123 17.20 -16.11 -17.29
C GLN A 123 16.35 -17.04 -16.41
N LEU A 124 15.45 -17.82 -17.03
CA LEU A 124 14.61 -18.79 -16.32
C LEU A 124 15.46 -19.91 -15.69
N ASP A 125 16.44 -20.43 -16.43
CA ASP A 125 17.35 -21.46 -15.96
C ASP A 125 18.19 -20.99 -14.76
N ALA A 126 18.76 -19.80 -14.84
CA ALA A 126 19.52 -19.22 -13.74
C ALA A 126 18.66 -19.05 -12.48
N SER A 127 17.46 -18.49 -12.64
CA SER A 127 16.52 -18.27 -11.54
C SER A 127 16.06 -19.58 -10.91
N LEU A 128 15.75 -20.59 -11.74
CA LEU A 128 15.32 -21.91 -11.27
C LEU A 128 16.44 -22.64 -10.53
N LYS A 129 17.68 -22.57 -11.03
CA LYS A 129 18.86 -23.11 -10.33
C LYS A 129 19.02 -22.46 -8.96
N GLN A 130 18.88 -21.14 -8.88
CA GLN A 130 18.95 -20.40 -7.61
C GLN A 130 17.83 -20.85 -6.65
N ILE A 131 16.57 -20.88 -7.09
CA ILE A 131 15.43 -21.31 -6.26
C ILE A 131 15.66 -22.72 -5.70
N ARG A 132 16.08 -23.66 -6.56
CA ARG A 132 16.38 -25.03 -6.16
C ARG A 132 17.51 -25.07 -5.13
N SER A 133 18.61 -24.36 -5.40
CA SER A 133 19.75 -24.29 -4.48
C SER A 133 19.35 -23.74 -3.11
N THR A 134 18.63 -22.61 -3.06
CA THR A 134 18.15 -22.01 -1.81
C THR A 134 17.21 -22.94 -1.06
N ARG A 135 16.28 -23.60 -1.77
CA ARG A 135 15.35 -24.57 -1.15
C ARG A 135 16.09 -25.77 -0.58
N THR A 136 17.03 -26.33 -1.33
CA THR A 136 17.84 -27.47 -0.88
C THR A 136 18.68 -27.08 0.33
N GLN A 137 19.36 -25.93 0.30
CA GLN A 137 20.15 -25.45 1.43
C GLN A 137 19.29 -25.29 2.68
N TYR A 138 18.13 -24.63 2.56
CA TYR A 138 17.19 -24.48 3.66
C TYR A 138 16.75 -25.82 4.26
N MET A 139 16.41 -26.81 3.42
CA MET A 139 16.03 -28.14 3.90
C MET A 139 17.18 -28.86 4.61
N LEU A 140 18.42 -28.72 4.13
CA LEU A 140 19.60 -29.28 4.78
C LEU A 140 19.86 -28.63 6.15
N ASP A 141 19.70 -27.31 6.24
CA ASP A 141 19.86 -26.57 7.49
C ASP A 141 18.79 -27.02 8.52
N GLN A 142 17.53 -27.15 8.09
CA GLN A 142 16.45 -27.67 8.95
C GLN A 142 16.73 -29.10 9.42
N LEU A 143 17.22 -29.97 8.53
CA LEU A 143 17.57 -31.35 8.88
C LEU A 143 18.69 -31.39 9.92
N ALA A 144 19.75 -30.61 9.72
CA ALA A 144 20.89 -30.54 10.65
C ALA A 144 20.45 -30.02 12.04
N ASP A 145 19.57 -29.02 12.08
CA ASP A 145 19.03 -28.49 13.33
C ASP A 145 18.18 -29.52 14.08
N LEU A 146 17.33 -30.26 13.36
CA LEU A 146 16.52 -31.34 13.95
C LEU A 146 17.39 -32.48 14.47
N GLN A 147 18.40 -32.91 13.72
CA GLN A 147 19.35 -33.94 14.16
C GLN A 147 20.10 -33.51 15.43
N ARG A 148 20.50 -32.23 15.52
CA ARG A 148 21.15 -31.70 16.72
C ARG A 148 20.21 -31.73 17.93
N ARG A 149 18.93 -31.37 17.74
CA ARG A 149 17.91 -31.43 18.80
C ARG A 149 17.63 -32.87 19.23
N GLU A 150 17.53 -33.79 18.29
CA GLU A 150 17.37 -35.22 18.57
C GLU A 150 18.51 -35.75 19.44
N GLN A 151 19.76 -35.47 19.08
CA GLN A 151 20.94 -35.88 19.85
C GLN A 151 20.89 -35.35 21.29
N MET A 152 20.62 -34.05 21.46
CA MET A 152 20.48 -33.43 22.79
C MET A 152 19.39 -34.08 23.64
N LEU A 153 18.24 -34.38 23.04
CA LEU A 153 17.13 -35.05 23.73
C LEU A 153 17.46 -36.50 24.07
N CYS A 154 18.13 -37.23 23.18
CA CYS A 154 18.59 -38.59 23.45
C CYS A 154 19.58 -38.62 24.63
N GLU A 155 20.53 -37.69 24.68
CA GLU A 155 21.49 -37.57 25.78
C GLU A 155 20.81 -37.23 27.11
N ALA A 156 19.91 -36.25 27.11
CA ALA A 156 19.12 -35.89 28.28
C ALA A 156 18.26 -37.07 28.77
N ASN A 157 17.59 -37.78 27.86
CA ASN A 157 16.75 -38.94 28.20
C ASN A 157 17.61 -40.08 28.79
N LYS A 158 18.78 -40.38 28.20
CA LYS A 158 19.75 -41.35 28.74
C LYS A 158 20.22 -40.95 30.14
N SER A 159 20.47 -39.66 30.38
CA SER A 159 20.85 -39.18 31.71
C SER A 159 19.73 -39.35 32.73
N LEU A 160 18.48 -39.04 32.36
CA LEU A 160 17.32 -39.20 33.25
C LEU A 160 17.05 -40.66 33.58
N ARG A 161 17.16 -41.56 32.60
CA ARG A 161 17.02 -43.01 32.82
C ARG A 161 18.05 -43.55 33.81
N ARG A 162 19.32 -43.13 33.70
CA ARG A 162 20.36 -43.50 34.68
C ARG A 162 20.03 -43.02 36.09
N ARG A 163 19.62 -41.76 36.24
CA ARG A 163 19.23 -41.20 37.55
C ARG A 163 18.02 -41.90 38.16
N LEU A 164 17.05 -42.32 37.33
CA LEU A 164 15.88 -43.06 37.80
C LEU A 164 16.28 -44.45 38.32
N GLU A 165 17.16 -45.14 37.60
CA GLU A 165 17.69 -46.43 38.01
C GLU A 165 18.50 -46.34 39.31
N GLU A 166 19.38 -45.33 39.43
CA GLU A 166 20.12 -45.02 40.67
C GLU A 166 19.18 -44.73 41.84
N SER A 167 18.11 -43.95 41.62
CA SER A 167 17.10 -43.64 42.64
C SER A 167 16.26 -44.85 43.05
N ASN A 168 15.95 -45.77 42.12
CA ASN A 168 15.24 -47.00 42.43
C ASN A 168 16.09 -47.97 43.24
N GLN A 169 17.40 -48.05 42.92
CA GLN A 169 18.34 -48.87 43.69
C GLN A 169 18.58 -48.29 45.11
N ALA A 170 18.62 -46.96 45.26
CA ALA A 170 18.64 -46.30 46.56
C ALA A 170 17.31 -46.45 47.33
N GLY A 171 16.17 -46.40 46.64
CA GLY A 171 14.83 -46.61 47.20
C GLY A 171 14.55 -48.07 47.62
N GLN A 172 15.20 -49.06 46.99
CA GLN A 172 15.11 -50.47 47.39
C GLN A 172 15.87 -50.79 48.69
N GLN A 173 16.83 -49.96 49.12
CA GLN A 173 17.42 -50.06 50.46
C GLN A 173 16.50 -49.51 51.56
N GLN A 174 15.45 -48.76 51.18
CA GLN A 174 14.42 -48.28 52.09
C GLN A 174 13.21 -49.21 51.96
N VAL A 175 13.21 -50.27 52.77
CA VAL A 175 12.11 -51.24 52.98
C VAL A 175 10.74 -50.57 52.86
N TRP A 176 10.02 -50.86 51.78
CA TRP A 176 8.58 -50.57 51.69
C TRP A 176 7.82 -51.77 52.27
N ASP A 177 7.17 -51.54 53.40
CA ASP A 177 6.26 -52.46 54.09
C ASP A 177 5.10 -52.86 53.16
N PRO A 178 4.86 -54.16 52.87
CA PRO A 178 3.95 -54.59 51.81
C PRO A 178 2.46 -54.56 52.18
N THR A 179 2.04 -53.83 53.22
CA THR A 179 0.66 -53.90 53.72
C THR A 179 -0.03 -52.55 53.81
N ALA A 180 -0.05 -51.77 52.72
CA ALA A 180 -1.03 -50.71 52.62
C ALA A 180 -1.31 -50.29 51.17
N HIS A 181 -2.60 -50.31 50.81
CA HIS A 181 -3.20 -49.64 49.66
C HIS A 181 -3.23 -50.43 48.35
N ALA A 182 -4.18 -51.37 48.31
CA ALA A 182 -4.90 -51.72 47.11
C ALA A 182 -5.53 -50.47 46.48
N VAL A 183 -5.05 -50.04 45.31
CA VAL A 183 -5.89 -49.37 44.30
C VAL A 183 -5.46 -49.87 42.93
N GLY A 184 -6.32 -50.67 42.32
CA GLY A 184 -6.12 -51.22 41.00
C GLY A 184 -6.14 -50.15 39.93
N TYR A 185 -5.15 -50.20 39.04
CA TYR A 185 -5.31 -49.77 37.66
C TYR A 185 -4.84 -50.88 36.74
N GLY A 186 -5.66 -51.13 35.73
CA GLY A 186 -5.70 -52.36 34.97
C GLY A 186 -4.46 -52.61 34.14
N ARG A 187 -4.07 -53.88 34.13
CA ARG A 187 -3.34 -54.51 33.03
C ARG A 187 -4.17 -54.42 31.76
N GLN A 188 -3.68 -53.75 30.72
CA GLN A 188 -4.12 -53.97 29.34
C GLN A 188 -2.98 -54.65 28.53
N PRO A 189 -3.30 -55.66 27.69
CA PRO A 189 -2.33 -56.37 26.85
C PRO A 189 -1.94 -55.56 25.60
N PRO A 190 -0.83 -55.91 24.91
CA PRO A 190 -0.37 -55.17 23.73
C PRO A 190 -1.21 -55.56 22.50
N GLN A 191 -1.79 -54.58 21.81
CA GLN A 191 -2.30 -54.76 20.44
C GLN A 191 -1.42 -54.02 19.41
N PRO A 192 -1.20 -54.61 18.21
CA PRO A 192 -0.30 -54.08 17.19
C PRO A 192 -1.09 -53.43 16.04
N GLN A 193 -1.04 -52.10 15.87
CA GLN A 193 -1.51 -51.39 14.66
C GLN A 193 -0.64 -50.13 14.53
N SER A 194 0.35 -50.09 13.62
CA SER A 194 0.21 -49.79 12.18
C SER A 194 -0.52 -48.47 11.93
N ASP A 195 0.21 -47.55 11.29
CA ASP A 195 -0.27 -46.36 10.59
C ASP A 195 -0.82 -45.20 11.44
N GLY A 196 0.03 -44.20 11.68
CA GLY A 196 -0.45 -42.93 12.24
C GLY A 196 0.59 -41.82 12.40
N PHE A 197 1.80 -41.95 11.84
CA PHE A 197 2.83 -40.91 11.94
C PHE A 197 3.28 -40.39 10.58
N TYR A 198 2.33 -40.09 9.70
CA TYR A 198 2.53 -39.08 8.67
C TYR A 198 1.79 -37.83 9.11
N GLN A 199 2.50 -36.94 9.80
CA GLN A 199 2.09 -35.55 9.79
C GLN A 199 2.36 -35.06 8.37
N GLN A 200 1.30 -35.03 7.57
CA GLN A 200 1.24 -34.40 6.28
C GLN A 200 1.83 -33.00 6.44
N ILE A 201 3.02 -32.78 5.90
CA ILE A 201 3.54 -31.43 5.71
C ILE A 201 2.64 -30.87 4.62
N ASP A 202 1.56 -30.21 5.04
CA ASP A 202 0.75 -29.36 4.19
C ASP A 202 1.72 -28.35 3.57
N SER A 203 2.11 -28.66 2.34
CA SER A 203 2.79 -27.75 1.45
C SER A 203 1.73 -26.74 1.03
N GLU A 204 1.47 -25.81 1.94
CA GLU A 204 0.68 -24.61 1.71
C GLU A 204 1.22 -23.97 0.41
N PRO A 205 0.42 -23.83 -0.66
CA PRO A 205 0.82 -23.06 -1.81
C PRO A 205 0.65 -21.59 -1.44
N THR A 206 1.47 -21.06 -0.54
CA THR A 206 1.40 -19.65 -0.09
C THR A 206 1.94 -18.68 -1.14
N LEU A 207 1.64 -18.90 -2.42
CA LEU A 207 1.96 -17.92 -3.46
C LEU A 207 0.91 -17.79 -4.56
N GLN A 208 -0.34 -18.19 -4.32
CA GLN A 208 -1.42 -17.96 -5.27
C GLN A 208 -2.74 -17.81 -4.52
N ILE A 209 -3.14 -16.59 -4.17
CA ILE A 209 -4.55 -16.16 -3.98
C ILE A 209 -4.65 -14.63 -3.84
N GLY A 210 -3.58 -13.91 -3.47
CA GLY A 210 -3.63 -12.43 -3.38
C GLY A 210 -3.52 -11.67 -4.72
N TYR A 211 -2.67 -12.13 -5.63
CA TYR A 211 -2.31 -11.37 -6.85
C TYR A 211 -3.32 -11.49 -7.99
N LEU A 212 -4.02 -12.63 -8.09
CA LEU A 212 -4.99 -12.85 -9.17
C LEU A 212 -6.22 -11.93 -9.01
N PHE A 213 -6.72 -11.74 -7.79
CA PHE A 213 -7.88 -10.87 -7.55
C PHE A 213 -7.54 -9.39 -7.68
N GLN A 214 -6.33 -8.97 -7.31
CA GLN A 214 -5.93 -7.56 -7.38
C GLN A 214 -5.64 -7.11 -8.82
N CYS A 215 -5.07 -7.99 -9.67
CA CYS A 215 -4.88 -7.72 -11.09
C CYS A 215 -6.20 -7.73 -11.89
N GLN A 216 -7.14 -8.61 -11.56
CA GLN A 216 -8.46 -8.62 -12.20
C GLN A 216 -9.26 -7.35 -11.86
N PHE A 217 -9.21 -6.90 -10.60
CA PHE A 217 -9.91 -5.68 -10.17
C PHE A 217 -9.33 -4.41 -10.80
N PHE A 218 -8.00 -4.34 -10.94
CA PHE A 218 -7.33 -3.18 -11.56
C PHE A 218 -7.56 -3.12 -13.07
N ASN A 219 -7.55 -4.26 -13.77
CA ASN A 219 -7.91 -4.32 -15.19
C ASN A 219 -9.39 -3.98 -15.41
N TYR A 220 -10.29 -4.47 -14.55
CA TYR A 220 -11.72 -4.11 -14.59
C TYR A 220 -11.97 -2.61 -14.39
N MET A 221 -11.20 -1.96 -13.51
CA MET A 221 -11.32 -0.53 -13.25
C MET A 221 -10.77 0.34 -14.39
N ILE A 222 -9.70 -0.13 -15.05
CA ILE A 222 -9.13 0.53 -16.24
C ILE A 222 -10.05 0.38 -17.45
N GLU A 223 -10.62 -0.81 -17.69
CA GLU A 223 -11.57 -1.06 -18.79
C GLU A 223 -12.86 -0.24 -18.63
N ARG A 224 -13.37 -0.10 -17.40
CA ARG A 224 -14.54 0.76 -17.11
C ARG A 224 -14.28 2.26 -17.30
N LEU A 225 -13.03 2.71 -17.13
CA LEU A 225 -12.67 4.11 -17.36
C LEU A 225 -12.45 4.45 -18.85
N TYR A 226 -12.27 3.45 -19.71
CA TYR A 226 -12.08 3.62 -21.17
C TYR A 226 -13.35 3.42 -22.01
N SER A 227 -14.47 2.99 -21.40
CA SER A 227 -15.78 2.80 -22.06
C SER A 227 -16.82 3.89 -21.73
N LEU A 228 -16.39 5.02 -21.15
CA LEU A 228 -17.17 6.26 -20.96
C LEU A 228 -16.49 7.39 -21.73
#